data_AF-A0A6S7JMK5-F1
#
_entry.id   AF-A0A6S7JMK5-F1
#
_cell.length_a   1.000
_cell.length_b   1.000
_cell.length_c   1.000
_cell.angle_alpha   90.00
_cell.angle_beta   90.00
_cell.angle_gamma   90.00
#
_symmetry.space_group_name_H-M   'P 1'
#
loop_
_entity.id
_entity.type
_entity.pdbx_description
1 polymer ?
#
loop_
_entity_poly.entity_id
_entity_poly.type
_entity_poly.pdbx_seq_one_letter_code
_entity_poly.pdbx_strand_id
1 'polypeptide(L)'
;MINHDVVEPLFIEVDQIYHLASPASPPHYMYNPIKTIKTNAIGTLNMLGLAKRVHARLLLASTSEIYGDPEVHPQPETYWGHVNTIGPRACYDEGKRVAETMCYAYARQSDVEVRIARIFNTFGTRMHMNDGRVVSNFILQALQGKPITIYGEGLQTRSFQYVR
;
A
#
# COMPACT_ATOMS: atom_id res chain seq x y z
N MET A 1 -1.59 -11.95 20.12
CA MET A 1 -0.82 -11.33 19.00
C MET A 1 0.10 -12.41 18.46
N ILE A 2 0.09 -12.65 17.15
CA ILE A 2 0.93 -13.66 16.50
C ILE A 2 2.03 -12.92 15.73
N ASN A 3 3.28 -13.36 15.85
CA ASN A 3 4.38 -12.89 15.00
C ASN A 3 4.48 -13.80 13.77
N HIS A 4 4.08 -13.29 12.61
CA HIS A 4 3.96 -14.08 11.38
C HIS A 4 4.27 -13.21 10.15
N ASP A 5 5.08 -13.71 9.22
CA ASP A 5 5.29 -13.06 7.92
C ASP A 5 4.25 -13.59 6.94
N VAL A 6 3.50 -12.71 6.30
CA VAL A 6 2.39 -13.07 5.41
C VAL A 6 2.83 -13.87 4.19
N VAL A 7 4.12 -13.86 3.83
CA VAL A 7 4.64 -14.73 2.76
C VAL A 7 4.58 -16.21 3.11
N GLU A 8 4.48 -16.55 4.39
CA GLU A 8 4.26 -17.91 4.86
C GLU A 8 2.75 -18.18 5.03
N PRO A 9 2.25 -19.39 4.73
CA PRO A 9 0.86 -19.76 4.95
C PRO A 9 0.40 -19.59 6.41
N LEU A 10 -0.87 -19.20 6.61
CA LEU A 10 -1.47 -19.04 7.93
C LEU A 10 -2.79 -19.83 8.06
N PHE A 11 -2.95 -20.54 9.16
CA PHE A 11 -4.10 -21.40 9.44
C PHE A 11 -4.80 -21.00 10.73
N ILE A 12 -5.80 -20.12 10.63
CA ILE A 12 -6.64 -19.66 11.74
C ILE A 12 -8.08 -19.49 11.28
N GLU A 13 -9.04 -19.49 12.22
CA GLU A 13 -10.46 -19.19 11.98
C GLU A 13 -10.74 -17.72 12.29
N VAL A 14 -11.32 -16.99 11.34
CA VAL A 14 -11.64 -15.55 11.45
C VAL A 14 -12.82 -15.21 10.55
N ASP A 15 -13.61 -14.20 10.92
CA ASP A 15 -14.70 -13.70 10.07
C ASP A 15 -14.24 -12.59 9.09
N GLN A 16 -13.19 -11.85 9.46
CA GLN A 16 -12.72 -10.67 8.71
C GLN A 16 -11.20 -10.55 8.72
N ILE A 17 -10.63 -10.12 7.59
CA ILE A 17 -9.19 -9.92 7.38
C ILE A 17 -8.97 -8.50 6.89
N TYR A 18 -8.21 -7.70 7.65
CA TYR A 18 -7.73 -6.39 7.24
C TYR A 18 -6.27 -6.51 6.80
N HIS A 19 -6.06 -6.68 5.49
CA HIS A 19 -4.73 -6.94 4.91
C HIS A 19 -3.97 -5.63 4.66
N LEU A 20 -3.26 -5.17 5.69
CA LEU A 20 -2.43 -3.96 5.67
C LEU A 20 -0.92 -4.26 5.57
N ALA A 21 -0.52 -5.55 5.53
CA ALA A 21 0.87 -5.95 5.54
C ALA A 21 1.58 -5.59 4.23
N SER A 22 2.33 -4.49 4.23
CA SER A 22 3.21 -4.06 3.13
C SER A 22 4.12 -2.91 3.60
N PRO A 23 5.39 -2.83 3.16
CA PRO A 23 6.18 -1.62 3.38
C PRO A 23 5.56 -0.44 2.60
N ALA A 24 5.26 0.67 3.28
CA ALA A 24 4.50 1.80 2.68
C ALA A 24 5.34 3.06 2.36
N SER A 25 6.53 3.16 2.94
CA SER A 25 7.44 4.31 2.78
C SER A 25 8.40 4.08 1.61
N PRO A 26 8.64 5.07 0.71
CA PRO A 26 9.54 4.89 -0.42
C PRO A 26 10.94 4.42 -0.05
N PRO A 27 11.65 5.03 0.91
CA PRO A 27 12.92 4.48 1.41
C PRO A 27 12.83 3.01 1.82
N HIS A 28 11.75 2.59 2.47
CA HIS A 28 11.61 1.23 2.99
C HIS A 28 11.26 0.21 1.91
N TYR A 29 10.30 0.50 1.02
CA TYR A 29 9.92 -0.46 -0.02
C TYR A 29 10.97 -0.57 -1.13
N MET A 30 11.75 0.48 -1.38
CA MET A 30 12.86 0.46 -2.35
C MET A 30 14.14 -0.16 -1.79
N TYR A 31 14.31 -0.23 -0.47
CA TYR A 31 15.48 -0.84 0.16
C TYR A 31 15.61 -2.34 -0.18
N ASN A 32 14.49 -3.07 -0.20
CA ASN A 32 14.46 -4.47 -0.60
C ASN A 32 13.27 -4.74 -1.54
N PRO A 33 13.42 -4.44 -2.85
CA PRO A 33 12.31 -4.53 -3.81
C PRO A 33 11.79 -5.97 -3.96
N ILE A 34 12.66 -6.98 -3.84
CA ILE A 34 12.27 -8.39 -3.90
C ILE A 34 11.34 -8.73 -2.73
N LYS A 35 11.68 -8.30 -1.51
CA LYS A 35 10.82 -8.51 -0.34
C LYS A 35 9.47 -7.80 -0.52
N THR A 36 9.48 -6.55 -0.99
CA THR A 36 8.26 -5.80 -1.29
C THR A 36 7.35 -6.55 -2.27
N ILE A 37 7.90 -7.09 -3.36
CA ILE A 37 7.14 -7.88 -4.34
C ILE A 37 6.58 -9.14 -3.68
N LYS A 38 7.39 -9.90 -2.94
CA LYS A 38 6.93 -11.14 -2.27
C LYS A 38 5.81 -10.86 -1.28
N THR A 39 5.94 -9.83 -0.44
CA THR A 39 4.89 -9.45 0.52
C THR A 39 3.59 -9.08 -0.18
N ASN A 40 3.63 -8.28 -1.26
CA ASN A 40 2.41 -7.87 -1.95
C ASN A 40 1.80 -8.98 -2.83
N ALA A 41 2.60 -9.87 -3.41
CA ALA A 41 2.11 -10.96 -4.26
C ALA A 41 1.79 -12.23 -3.45
N ILE A 42 2.82 -12.87 -2.88
CA ILE A 42 2.66 -14.14 -2.14
C ILE A 42 1.83 -13.91 -0.88
N GLY A 43 2.09 -12.81 -0.17
CA GLY A 43 1.32 -12.48 1.04
C GLY A 43 -0.17 -12.31 0.76
N THR A 44 -0.52 -11.63 -0.34
CA THR A 44 -1.92 -11.47 -0.75
C THR A 44 -2.54 -12.81 -1.17
N LEU A 45 -1.83 -13.66 -1.90
CA LEU A 45 -2.30 -15.01 -2.23
C LEU A 45 -2.59 -15.84 -0.97
N ASN A 46 -1.72 -15.81 0.02
CA ASN A 46 -1.92 -16.54 1.28
C ASN A 46 -3.14 -16.02 2.04
N MET A 47 -3.32 -14.70 2.14
CA MET A 47 -4.47 -14.11 2.84
C MET A 47 -5.79 -14.36 2.11
N LEU A 48 -5.79 -14.36 0.78
CA LEU A 48 -6.97 -14.75 -0.03
C LEU A 48 -7.26 -16.24 0.09
N GLY A 49 -6.24 -17.09 0.13
CA GLY A 49 -6.38 -18.53 0.37
C GLY A 49 -6.96 -18.82 1.76
N LEU A 50 -6.51 -18.08 2.78
CA LEU A 50 -7.10 -18.09 4.11
C LEU A 50 -8.57 -17.65 4.06
N ALA A 51 -8.86 -16.50 3.46
CA ALA A 51 -10.22 -15.95 3.34
C ALA A 51 -11.18 -16.94 2.67
N LYS A 52 -10.73 -17.58 1.59
CA LYS A 52 -11.47 -18.63 0.90
C LYS A 52 -11.78 -19.81 1.81
N ARG A 53 -10.79 -20.31 2.56
CA ARG A 53 -10.94 -21.52 3.39
C ARG A 53 -11.95 -21.32 4.52
N VAL A 54 -11.93 -20.14 5.16
CA VAL A 54 -12.75 -19.86 6.35
C VAL A 54 -13.95 -18.96 6.05
N HIS A 55 -14.21 -18.68 4.77
CA HIS A 55 -15.27 -17.78 4.30
C HIS A 55 -15.20 -16.37 4.92
N ALA A 56 -14.00 -15.86 5.19
CA ALA A 56 -13.82 -14.52 5.72
C ALA A 56 -13.98 -13.45 4.64
N ARG A 57 -14.45 -12.27 5.05
CA ARG A 57 -14.35 -11.05 4.25
C ARG A 57 -12.94 -10.48 4.33
N LEU A 58 -12.33 -10.17 3.19
CA LEU A 58 -11.00 -9.55 3.13
C LEU A 58 -11.07 -8.10 2.64
N LEU A 59 -10.49 -7.18 3.40
CA LEU A 59 -10.21 -5.81 2.97
C LEU A 59 -8.72 -5.67 2.62
N LEU A 60 -8.44 -5.29 1.38
CA LEU A 60 -7.10 -4.94 0.92
C LEU A 60 -6.84 -3.44 1.12
N ALA A 61 -5.77 -3.11 1.82
CA ALA A 61 -5.21 -1.76 1.82
C ALA A 61 -4.37 -1.53 0.54
N SER A 62 -5.04 -1.08 -0.51
CA SER A 62 -4.41 -0.58 -1.75
C SER A 62 -3.93 0.86 -1.53
N THR A 63 -3.56 1.56 -2.60
CA THR A 63 -2.87 2.85 -2.54
C THR A 63 -3.21 3.72 -3.75
N SER A 64 -3.11 5.05 -3.60
CA SER A 64 -3.16 5.98 -4.74
C SER A 64 -2.03 5.77 -5.75
N GLU A 65 -0.92 5.14 -5.36
CA GLU A 65 0.22 4.89 -6.26
C GLU A 65 -0.13 3.96 -7.44
N ILE A 66 -1.24 3.20 -7.37
CA ILE A 66 -1.69 2.42 -8.54
C ILE A 66 -2.06 3.32 -9.74
N TYR A 67 -2.35 4.60 -9.49
CA TYR A 67 -2.63 5.60 -10.51
C TYR A 67 -1.35 6.15 -11.16
N GLY A 68 -0.19 5.94 -10.52
CA GLY A 68 1.12 6.34 -11.03
C GLY A 68 1.30 7.85 -11.15
N ASP A 69 1.72 8.32 -12.32
CA ASP A 69 1.77 9.73 -12.69
C ASP A 69 0.53 10.09 -13.53
N PRO A 70 -0.59 10.43 -12.88
CA PRO A 70 -1.90 10.46 -13.52
C PRO A 70 -2.02 11.60 -14.54
N GLU A 71 -2.60 11.27 -15.68
CA GLU A 71 -2.90 12.23 -16.76
C GLU A 71 -4.28 12.88 -16.59
N VAL A 72 -5.00 12.54 -15.50
CA VAL A 72 -6.35 13.00 -15.19
C VAL A 72 -6.42 13.55 -13.76
N HIS A 73 -7.17 14.63 -13.55
CA HIS A 73 -7.37 15.26 -12.25
C HIS A 73 -8.83 15.68 -12.02
N PRO A 74 -9.49 15.27 -10.91
CA PRO A 74 -9.02 14.31 -9.90
C PRO A 74 -8.89 12.88 -10.46
N GLN A 75 -8.38 11.93 -9.67
CA GLN A 75 -8.23 10.53 -10.09
C GLN A 75 -9.46 9.71 -9.67
N PRO A 76 -10.43 9.46 -10.58
CA PRO A 76 -11.56 8.58 -10.27
C PRO A 76 -11.12 7.12 -10.21
N GLU A 77 -11.88 6.26 -9.52
CA GLU A 77 -11.57 4.83 -9.41
C GLU A 77 -11.63 4.09 -10.75
N THR A 78 -12.30 4.69 -11.75
CA THR A 78 -12.35 4.20 -13.14
C THR A 78 -11.05 4.42 -13.91
N TYR A 79 -10.15 5.28 -13.43
CA TYR A 79 -8.86 5.53 -14.08
C TYR A 79 -7.91 4.34 -13.91
N TRP A 80 -7.28 3.92 -15.01
CA TRP A 80 -6.40 2.74 -15.03
C TRP A 80 -4.99 2.99 -14.47
N GLY A 81 -4.59 4.24 -14.37
CA GLY A 81 -3.25 4.64 -13.96
C GLY A 81 -2.25 4.71 -15.12
N HIS A 82 -1.22 5.52 -14.92
CA HIS A 82 -0.08 5.65 -15.82
C HIS A 82 1.20 5.33 -15.02
N VAL A 83 1.56 4.05 -15.01
CA VAL A 83 2.57 3.47 -14.12
C VAL A 83 3.70 2.86 -14.95
N ASN A 84 4.94 3.09 -14.53
CA ASN A 84 6.12 2.46 -15.13
C ASN A 84 6.40 1.10 -14.48
N THR A 85 6.33 0.02 -15.28
CA THR A 85 6.45 -1.37 -14.83
C THR A 85 7.87 -1.79 -14.43
N ILE A 86 8.90 -1.02 -14.78
CA ILE A 86 10.31 -1.34 -14.52
C ILE A 86 11.05 -0.26 -13.73
N GLY A 87 10.33 0.82 -13.35
CA GLY A 87 10.91 1.89 -12.56
C GLY A 87 11.32 1.45 -11.15
N PRO A 88 12.13 2.23 -10.43
CA PRO A 88 12.60 1.89 -9.07
C PRO A 88 11.45 1.70 -8.07
N ARG A 89 10.28 2.30 -8.33
CA ARG A 89 9.08 2.20 -7.50
C ARG A 89 8.16 1.04 -7.89
N ALA A 90 8.39 0.41 -9.04
CA ALA A 90 7.51 -0.62 -9.60
C ALA A 90 7.31 -1.81 -8.64
N CYS A 91 8.29 -2.13 -7.80
CA CYS A 91 8.17 -3.18 -6.79
C CYS A 91 6.97 -2.99 -5.84
N TYR A 92 6.63 -1.74 -5.53
CA TYR A 92 5.46 -1.38 -4.73
C TYR A 92 4.24 -1.13 -5.61
N ASP A 93 4.39 -0.33 -6.68
CA ASP A 93 3.28 0.11 -7.52
C ASP A 93 2.61 -1.08 -8.23
N GLU A 94 3.40 -1.90 -8.94
CA GLU A 94 2.90 -3.13 -9.58
C GLU A 94 2.53 -4.20 -8.56
N GLY A 95 3.23 -4.26 -7.43
CA GLY A 95 2.87 -5.15 -6.32
C GLY A 95 1.45 -4.90 -5.81
N LYS A 96 1.06 -3.63 -5.65
CA LYS A 96 -0.30 -3.25 -5.23
C LYS A 96 -1.32 -3.42 -6.36
N ARG A 97 -0.96 -3.14 -7.61
CA ARG A 97 -1.83 -3.36 -8.79
C ARG A 97 -2.18 -4.84 -8.95
N VAL A 98 -1.19 -5.73 -8.88
CA VAL A 98 -1.45 -7.17 -8.99
C VAL A 98 -2.24 -7.71 -7.79
N ALA A 99 -2.08 -7.13 -6.59
CA ALA A 99 -2.88 -7.49 -5.42
C ALA A 99 -4.38 -7.17 -5.61
N GLU A 100 -4.74 -6.05 -6.25
CA GLU A 100 -6.13 -5.77 -6.62
C GLU A 100 -6.68 -6.82 -7.62
N THR A 101 -5.87 -7.17 -8.63
CA THR A 101 -6.21 -8.20 -9.60
C THR A 101 -6.47 -9.55 -8.94
N MET A 102 -5.61 -9.96 -7.99
CA MET A 102 -5.78 -11.19 -7.22
C MET A 102 -7.09 -11.19 -6.43
N CYS A 103 -7.44 -10.08 -5.77
CA CYS A 103 -8.69 -9.98 -5.02
C CYS A 103 -9.92 -10.20 -5.93
N TYR A 104 -9.97 -9.53 -7.09
CA TYR A 104 -11.07 -9.72 -8.03
C TYR A 104 -11.08 -11.09 -8.69
N ALA A 105 -9.92 -11.73 -8.90
CA ALA A 105 -9.85 -13.09 -9.40
C ALA A 105 -10.48 -14.09 -8.40
N TYR A 106 -10.14 -13.97 -7.11
CA TYR A 106 -10.73 -14.79 -6.05
C TYR A 106 -12.23 -14.52 -5.86
N ALA A 107 -12.66 -13.26 -5.97
CA ALA A 107 -14.07 -12.90 -5.90
C ALA A 107 -14.89 -13.54 -7.03
N ARG A 108 -14.36 -13.54 -8.26
CA ARG A 108 -15.04 -14.11 -9.44
C ARG A 108 -15.00 -15.64 -9.50
N GLN A 109 -13.90 -16.26 -9.07
CA GLN A 109 -13.68 -17.69 -9.22
C GLN A 109 -14.07 -18.50 -7.98
N SER A 110 -14.09 -17.89 -6.80
CA SER A 110 -14.27 -18.60 -5.53
C SER A 110 -15.15 -17.83 -4.55
N ASP A 111 -15.91 -16.84 -5.02
CA ASP A 111 -16.89 -16.06 -4.25
C ASP A 111 -16.33 -15.47 -2.94
N VAL A 112 -15.02 -15.20 -2.89
CA VAL A 112 -14.40 -14.56 -1.73
C VAL A 112 -14.91 -13.14 -1.64
N GLU A 113 -15.46 -12.77 -0.49
CA GLU A 113 -15.95 -11.42 -0.27
C GLU A 113 -14.76 -10.45 -0.07
N VAL A 114 -14.47 -9.64 -1.10
CA VAL A 114 -13.36 -8.68 -1.07
C VAL A 114 -13.83 -7.23 -0.97
N ARG A 115 -13.03 -6.38 -0.34
CA ARG A 115 -13.14 -4.92 -0.32
C ARG A 115 -11.76 -4.33 -0.62
N ILE A 116 -11.70 -3.24 -1.39
CA ILE A 116 -10.44 -2.60 -1.76
C ILE A 116 -10.52 -1.12 -1.38
N ALA A 117 -9.54 -0.66 -0.61
CA ALA A 117 -9.41 0.75 -0.25
C ALA A 117 -8.14 1.32 -0.91
N ARG A 118 -8.29 2.30 -1.80
CA ARG A 118 -7.16 3.00 -2.44
C ARG A 118 -6.75 4.19 -1.59
N ILE A 119 -5.81 3.96 -0.68
CA ILE A 119 -5.44 4.91 0.37
C ILE A 119 -4.52 6.01 -0.20
N PHE A 120 -4.91 7.27 -0.01
CA PHE A 120 -4.10 8.46 -0.30
C PHE A 120 -3.19 8.81 0.88
N ASN A 121 -2.31 9.79 0.72
CA ASN A 121 -1.35 10.19 1.76
C ASN A 121 -2.05 10.47 3.09
N THR A 122 -1.80 9.60 4.07
CA THR A 122 -2.40 9.67 5.39
C THR A 122 -1.33 10.01 6.42
N PHE A 123 -1.64 10.91 7.36
CA PHE A 123 -0.72 11.34 8.42
C PHE A 123 -1.39 11.38 9.79
N GLY A 124 -0.58 11.35 10.86
CA GLY A 124 -1.00 11.63 12.23
C GLY A 124 -0.13 10.94 13.28
N THR A 125 -0.71 10.67 14.45
CA THR A 125 0.07 10.12 15.58
C THR A 125 0.62 8.73 15.26
N ARG A 126 1.79 8.39 15.83
CA ARG A 126 2.50 7.11 15.65
C ARG A 126 3.08 6.85 14.26
N MET A 127 3.13 7.85 13.38
CA MET A 127 3.95 7.77 12.17
C MET A 127 5.41 7.49 12.55
N HIS A 128 6.07 6.65 11.77
CA HIS A 128 7.48 6.38 11.96
C HIS A 128 8.29 7.66 11.72
N MET A 129 9.24 8.00 12.61
CA MET A 129 10.02 9.23 12.46
C MET A 129 10.81 9.24 11.14
N ASN A 130 11.38 8.10 10.75
CA ASN A 130 12.13 7.98 9.49
C ASN A 130 11.26 7.45 8.34
N ASP A 131 9.95 7.74 8.36
CA ASP A 131 9.01 7.33 7.32
C ASP A 131 9.32 7.94 5.94
N GLY A 132 10.15 8.98 5.88
CA GLY A 132 10.66 9.53 4.61
C GLY A 132 9.60 10.23 3.75
N ARG A 133 8.34 10.28 4.20
CA ARG A 133 7.26 11.05 3.57
C ARG A 133 7.35 12.52 3.99
N VAL A 134 6.75 13.37 3.16
CA VAL A 134 6.93 14.84 3.24
C VAL A 134 6.51 15.43 4.60
N VAL A 135 5.36 15.03 5.14
CA VAL A 135 4.85 15.56 6.42
C VAL A 135 5.77 15.23 7.59
N SER A 136 6.22 13.97 7.71
CA SER A 136 7.13 13.57 8.79
C SER A 136 8.51 14.23 8.67
N ASN A 137 9.06 14.31 7.44
CA ASN A 137 10.36 14.95 7.22
C ASN A 137 10.33 16.43 7.58
N PHE A 138 9.30 17.17 7.17
CA PHE A 138 9.18 18.60 7.45
C PHE A 138 9.00 18.87 8.94
N ILE A 139 8.16 18.08 9.63
CA ILE A 139 7.98 18.19 11.09
C ILE A 139 9.31 17.97 11.81
N LEU A 140 10.05 16.92 11.46
CA LEU A 140 11.34 16.63 12.10
C LEU A 140 12.42 17.66 11.80
N GLN A 141 12.50 18.14 10.56
CA GLN A 141 13.43 19.19 10.17
C GLN A 141 13.14 20.48 10.97
N ALA A 142 11.88 20.90 11.06
CA ALA A 142 11.48 22.06 11.84
C ALA A 142 11.79 21.90 13.34
N LEU A 143 11.46 20.75 13.93
CA LEU A 143 11.72 20.48 15.35
C LEU A 143 13.23 20.42 15.68
N GLN A 144 14.07 20.04 14.72
CA GLN A 144 15.52 19.96 14.88
C GLN A 144 16.26 21.23 14.44
N GLY A 145 15.55 22.27 14.00
CA GLY A 145 16.16 23.48 13.45
C GLY A 145 16.94 23.27 12.16
N LYS A 146 16.62 22.21 11.40
CA LYS A 146 17.26 21.91 10.11
C LYS A 146 16.50 22.57 8.96
N PRO A 147 17.18 22.90 7.84
CA PRO A 147 16.53 23.41 6.64
C PRO A 147 15.47 22.43 6.10
N ILE A 148 14.35 22.96 5.63
CA ILE A 148 13.30 22.18 4.97
C ILE A 148 13.78 21.79 3.57
N THR A 149 13.84 20.48 3.28
CA THR A 149 14.32 19.98 1.99
C THR A 149 13.17 19.88 0.98
N ILE A 150 13.20 20.72 -0.05
CA ILE A 150 12.30 20.63 -1.19
C ILE A 150 13.03 19.92 -2.33
N TYR A 151 12.46 18.82 -2.82
CA TYR A 151 12.96 18.15 -4.03
C TYR A 151 12.35 18.82 -5.27
N GLY A 152 13.22 19.23 -6.21
CA GLY A 152 12.82 19.99 -7.39
C GLY A 152 12.39 21.41 -7.04
N GLU A 153 11.41 21.95 -7.78
CA GLU A 153 10.91 23.32 -7.60
C GLU A 153 9.80 23.45 -6.55
N GLY A 154 9.29 22.34 -6.01
CA GLY A 154 8.24 22.35 -4.98
C GLY A 154 6.82 22.63 -5.50
N LEU A 155 6.61 22.64 -6.82
CA LEU A 155 5.31 22.89 -7.45
C LEU A 155 4.37 21.67 -7.45
N GLN A 156 4.86 20.50 -7.04
CA GLN A 156 4.07 19.28 -6.95
C GLN A 156 2.97 19.37 -5.89
N THR A 157 1.76 18.91 -6.24
CA THR A 157 0.60 18.93 -5.34
C THR A 157 0.37 17.57 -4.68
N ARG A 158 -0.10 17.56 -3.42
CA ARG A 158 -0.51 16.36 -2.69
C ARG A 158 -1.71 16.68 -1.79
N SER A 159 -2.67 15.78 -1.70
CA SER A 159 -3.76 15.82 -0.73
C SER A 159 -3.42 14.96 0.48
N PHE A 160 -3.68 15.45 1.69
CA PHE A 160 -3.39 14.74 2.95
C PHE A 160 -4.64 14.46 3.76
N GLN A 161 -4.75 13.26 4.29
CA GLN A 161 -5.84 12.82 5.17
C GLN A 161 -5.30 12.55 6.58
N TYR A 162 -6.01 13.00 7.60
CA TYR A 162 -5.65 12.73 9.00
C TYR A 162 -6.15 11.34 9.43
N VAL A 163 -5.31 10.58 10.16
CA VAL A 163 -5.74 9.36 10.85
C VAL A 163 -6.47 9.74 12.14
N ARG A 164 -7.79 9.57 12.15
CA ARG A 164 -8.65 9.86 13.31
C ARG A 164 -8.87 8.62 14.16
#